data_AF-A0A6G2V6H3-F1
#
_entry.id   AF-A0A6G2V6H3-F1
#
_cell.length_a   1.000
_cell.length_b   1.000
_cell.length_c   1.000
_cell.angle_alpha   90.00
_cell.angle_beta   90.00
_cell.angle_gamma   90.00
#
_symmetry.space_group_name_H-M   'P 1'
#
loop_
_entity.id
_entity.type
_entity.pdbx_description
1 polymer ?
#
loop_
_entity_poly.entity_id
_entity_poly.type
_entity_poly.pdbx_seq_one_letter_code
_entity_poly.pdbx_strand_id
1 'polypeptide(L)'
;PADGPLGELLRRNAATVPGYGPDLNLAGALQLTAMSVGSAGGPGERHEPVERPDVRAESEAFAAAGPDEPAVILGLVGEPGTGRTTELAA
;
A
#
# COMPACT_ATOMS: atom_id res chain seq x y z
N PRO A 1 18.12 12.97 27.92
CA PRO A 1 17.52 11.70 28.37
C PRO A 1 16.01 11.88 28.60
N ALA A 2 15.27 10.81 28.90
CA ALA A 2 13.81 10.63 28.75
C ALA A 2 12.84 11.74 29.27
N ASP A 3 13.31 12.74 30.01
CA ASP A 3 12.50 13.77 30.65
C ASP A 3 12.52 15.15 29.95
N GLY A 4 13.14 15.26 28.77
CA GLY A 4 13.12 16.48 27.96
C GLY A 4 11.84 16.62 27.11
N PRO A 5 11.67 17.75 26.39
CA PRO A 5 10.51 17.99 25.51
C PRO A 5 10.23 16.85 24.50
N LEU A 6 11.29 16.20 24.01
CA LEU A 6 11.19 15.02 23.14
C LEU A 6 10.56 13.81 23.86
N GLY A 7 10.90 13.58 25.12
CA GLY A 7 10.35 12.46 25.90
C GLY A 7 8.89 12.64 26.31
N GLU A 8 8.46 13.88 26.55
CA GLU A 8 7.05 14.22 26.74
C GLU A 8 6.24 14.02 25.45
N LEU A 9 6.77 14.47 24.31
CA LEU A 9 6.16 14.26 22.99
C LEU A 9 6.04 12.77 22.67
N LEU A 10 7.09 11.97 22.94
CA LEU A 10 7.05 10.52 22.72
C LEU A 10 6.01 9.83 23.62
N ARG A 11 5.90 10.19 24.90
CA ARG A 11 4.84 9.66 25.80
C ARG A 11 3.44 9.99 25.31
N ARG A 12 3.22 11.24 24.90
CA ARG A 12 1.93 11.67 24.35
C ARG A 12 1.60 10.93 23.06
N ASN A 13 2.58 10.79 22.16
CA ASN A 13 2.39 10.09 20.90
C ASN A 13 2.16 8.60 21.09
N ALA A 14 2.83 7.94 22.03
CA ALA A 14 2.55 6.54 22.36
C ALA A 14 1.10 6.31 22.80
N ALA A 15 0.46 7.31 23.42
CA ALA A 15 -0.95 7.21 23.81
C ALA A 15 -1.94 7.43 22.65
N THR A 16 -1.57 8.16 21.59
CA THR A 16 -2.52 8.66 20.58
C THR A 16 -2.20 8.28 19.15
N VAL A 17 -0.96 7.89 18.86
CA VAL A 17 -0.48 7.50 17.53
C VAL A 17 -0.20 6.00 17.56
N PRO A 18 -0.61 5.24 16.54
CA PRO A 18 -0.13 3.88 16.34
C PRO A 18 1.36 3.93 15.97
N GLY A 19 2.21 3.97 17.01
CA GLY A 19 3.66 4.11 16.89
C GLY A 19 4.34 2.90 16.23
N TYR A 20 5.64 3.02 15.95
CA TYR A 20 6.48 1.93 15.40
C TYR A 20 7.51 1.48 16.45
N GLY A 21 7.84 0.17 16.47
CA GLY A 21 8.86 -0.38 17.36
C GLY A 21 8.36 -0.66 18.79
N PRO A 22 9.21 -0.54 19.83
CA PRO A 22 8.88 -0.94 21.21
C PRO A 22 7.75 -0.11 21.85
N ASP A 23 7.43 1.06 21.31
CA ASP A 23 6.34 1.94 21.75
C ASP A 23 5.05 1.75 20.95
N LEU A 24 4.85 0.58 20.33
CA LEU A 24 3.66 0.25 19.54
C LEU A 24 2.40 0.25 20.41
N ASN A 25 1.48 1.17 20.11
CA ASN A 25 0.11 1.13 20.62
C ASN A 25 -0.70 0.10 19.84
N LEU A 26 -0.77 -1.14 20.36
CA LEU A 26 -1.47 -2.25 19.73
C LEU A 26 -2.95 -1.96 19.50
N ALA A 27 -3.63 -1.29 20.44
CA ALA A 27 -5.05 -0.95 20.29
C ALA A 27 -5.28 0.02 19.13
N GLY A 28 -4.44 1.05 19.00
CA GLY A 28 -4.48 2.00 17.89
C GLY A 28 -4.13 1.34 16.55
N ALA A 29 -3.15 0.44 16.53
CA ALA A 29 -2.77 -0.30 15.33
C ALA A 29 -3.91 -1.21 14.84
N LEU A 30 -4.54 -1.97 15.75
CA LEU A 30 -5.69 -2.82 15.42
C LEU A 30 -6.89 -2.01 14.93
N GLN A 31 -7.18 -0.88 15.56
CA GLN A 31 -8.26 0.01 15.12
C GLN A 31 -7.99 0.58 13.72
N LEU A 32 -6.77 1.04 13.45
CA LEU A 32 -6.39 1.47 12.10
C LEU A 32 -6.52 0.35 11.07
N THR A 33 -5.99 -0.84 11.38
CA THR A 33 -6.09 -1.99 10.47
C THR A 33 -7.54 -2.34 10.18
N ALA A 34 -8.41 -2.36 11.20
CA ALA A 34 -9.83 -2.63 11.01
C ALA A 34 -10.51 -1.59 10.09
N MET A 35 -10.19 -0.30 10.26
CA MET A 35 -10.71 0.76 9.38
C MET A 35 -10.18 0.65 7.95
N SER A 36 -8.89 0.35 7.77
CA SER A 36 -8.29 0.17 6.45
C SER A 36 -8.82 -1.06 5.71
N VAL A 37 -9.02 -2.18 6.41
CA VAL A 37 -9.61 -3.40 5.83
C VAL A 37 -11.07 -3.17 5.43
N GLY A 38 -11.85 -2.43 6.23
CA GLY A 38 -13.22 -2.05 5.86
C GLY A 38 -13.30 -1.10 4.65
N SER A 39 -12.25 -0.31 4.39
CA SER A 39 -12.15 0.60 3.25
C SER A 39 -11.56 -0.05 2.00
N ALA A 40 -10.80 -1.14 2.15
CA ALA A 40 -10.45 -2.01 1.04
C ALA A 40 -11.74 -2.73 0.64
N GLY A 41 -12.43 -2.18 -0.37
CA GLY A 41 -13.62 -2.83 -0.93
C GLY A 41 -13.32 -4.32 -1.13
N GLY A 42 -14.24 -5.19 -0.69
CA GLY A 42 -14.14 -6.62 -0.94
C GLY A 42 -13.99 -6.91 -2.44
N PRO A 43 -13.67 -8.13 -2.84
CA PRO A 43 -13.68 -8.49 -4.25
C PRO A 43 -15.04 -8.09 -4.83
N GLY A 44 -15.04 -7.12 -5.75
CA GLY A 44 -16.24 -6.71 -6.44
C GLY A 44 -16.82 -7.91 -7.21
N GLU A 45 -18.03 -7.76 -7.77
CA GLU A 45 -18.52 -8.75 -8.72
C GLU A 45 -17.44 -9.02 -9.77
N ARG A 46 -17.20 -10.31 -10.06
CA ARG A 46 -16.27 -10.70 -11.12
C ARG A 46 -16.85 -10.22 -12.44
N HIS A 47 -16.35 -9.10 -12.92
CA HIS A 47 -16.60 -8.62 -14.26
C HIS A 47 -15.68 -9.36 -15.23
N GLU A 48 -16.17 -9.55 -16.46
CA GLU A 48 -15.33 -10.05 -17.55
C GLU A 48 -14.08 -9.16 -17.68
N PRO A 49 -12.87 -9.74 -17.77
CA PRO A 49 -11.66 -8.97 -17.96
C PRO A 49 -11.78 -8.07 -19.19
N VAL A 50 -11.48 -6.79 -19.02
CA VAL A 50 -11.42 -5.85 -20.14
C VAL A 50 -10.00 -5.89 -20.68
N GLU A 51 -9.85 -6.28 -21.94
CA GLU A 51 -8.56 -6.28 -22.63
C GLU A 51 -7.96 -4.88 -22.68
N ARG A 52 -6.72 -4.74 -22.19
CA ARG A 52 -5.94 -3.50 -22.20
C ARG A 52 -4.59 -3.73 -22.87
N PRO A 53 -4.53 -3.73 -24.21
CA PRO A 53 -3.33 -4.10 -24.95
C PRO A 53 -2.12 -3.22 -24.59
N ASP A 54 -2.31 -1.92 -24.38
CA ASP A 54 -1.22 -1.01 -24.06
C ASP A 54 -0.63 -1.26 -22.67
N VAL A 55 -1.50 -1.47 -21.66
CA VAL A 55 -1.07 -1.77 -20.28
C VAL A 55 -0.35 -3.12 -20.22
N ARG A 56 -0.88 -4.11 -20.96
CA ARG A 56 -0.28 -5.43 -21.09
C ARG A 56 1.09 -5.36 -21.76
N ALA A 57 1.22 -4.66 -22.88
CA ALA A 57 2.47 -4.52 -23.61
C ALA A 57 3.56 -3.86 -22.76
N GLU A 58 3.24 -2.80 -22.03
CA GLU A 58 4.20 -2.12 -21.15
C GLU A 58 4.62 -3.00 -19.97
N SER A 59 3.67 -3.75 -19.39
CA SER A 59 3.96 -4.68 -18.29
C SER A 59 4.85 -5.84 -18.74
N GLU A 60 4.59 -6.40 -19.92
CA GLU A 60 5.41 -7.45 -20.53
C GLU A 60 6.82 -6.92 -20.86
N ALA A 61 6.92 -5.70 -21.39
CA ALA A 61 8.21 -5.06 -21.68
C ALA A 61 9.02 -4.83 -20.40
N PHE A 62 8.39 -4.36 -19.32
CA PHE A 62 9.03 -4.20 -18.01
C PHE A 62 9.51 -5.54 -17.45
N ALA A 63 8.67 -6.59 -17.51
CA ALA A 63 9.03 -7.92 -17.00
C ALA A 63 10.15 -8.59 -17.80
N ALA A 64 10.27 -8.27 -19.10
CA ALA A 64 11.31 -8.78 -19.98
C ALA A 64 12.60 -7.96 -19.94
N ALA A 65 12.64 -6.80 -19.26
CA ALA A 65 13.81 -5.95 -19.19
C ALA A 65 15.00 -6.70 -18.57
N GLY A 66 16.13 -6.69 -19.28
CA GLY A 66 17.33 -7.41 -18.90
C GLY A 66 18.19 -6.66 -17.87
N PRO A 67 19.22 -7.32 -17.32
CA PRO A 67 20.12 -6.72 -16.33
C PRO A 67 20.97 -5.57 -16.88
N ASP A 68 21.09 -5.44 -18.20
CA ASP A 68 21.84 -4.38 -18.89
C ASP A 68 20.99 -3.10 -19.13
N GLU A 69 19.69 -3.15 -18.82
CA GLU A 69 18.77 -2.01 -18.92
C GLU A 69 18.81 -1.15 -17.64
N PRO A 70 18.49 0.15 -17.72
CA PRO A 70 18.41 1.00 -16.54
C PRO A 70 17.36 0.49 -15.55
N ALA A 71 17.67 0.59 -14.26
CA ALA A 71 16.71 0.28 -13.20
C ALA A 71 15.52 1.24 -13.27
N VAL A 72 14.38 0.71 -13.71
CA VAL A 72 13.12 1.44 -13.83
C VAL A 72 12.07 0.89 -12.85
N ILE A 73 11.07 1.71 -12.53
CA ILE A 73 9.93 1.30 -11.72
C ILE A 73 8.67 1.50 -12.57
N LEU A 74 7.86 0.46 -12.71
CA LEU A 74 6.55 0.53 -13.34
C LEU A 74 5.48 0.88 -12.30
N GLY A 75 4.69 1.91 -12.56
CA GLY A 75 3.57 2.32 -11.72
C GLY A 75 2.23 2.16 -12.42
N LEU A 76 1.37 1.26 -11.92
CA LEU A 76 0.00 1.14 -12.40
C LEU A 76 -0.95 2.03 -11.58
N VAL A 77 -1.45 3.10 -12.21
CA VAL A 77 -2.28 4.14 -11.57
C VAL A 77 -3.67 4.23 -12.21
N GLY A 78 -4.63 4.74 -11.44
CA GLY A 78 -6.02 4.85 -11.85
C GLY A 78 -6.96 5.05 -10.67
N GLU A 79 -8.17 5.50 -10.96
CA GLU A 79 -9.24 5.69 -9.96
C GLU A 79 -9.54 4.39 -9.18
N PRO A 80 -10.12 4.47 -7.97
CA PRO A 80 -10.62 3.29 -7.27
C PRO A 80 -11.57 2.47 -8.14
N GLY A 81 -11.44 1.14 -8.11
CA GLY A 81 -12.27 0.24 -8.92
C GLY A 81 -11.84 0.07 -10.38
N THR A 82 -10.76 0.72 -10.84
CA THR A 82 -10.27 0.57 -12.23
C THR A 82 -9.62 -0.79 -12.54
N GLY A 83 -9.48 -1.68 -11.55
CA GLY A 83 -8.92 -3.03 -11.75
C GLY A 83 -7.41 -3.14 -11.57
N ARG A 84 -6.74 -2.13 -10.98
CA ARG A 84 -5.27 -2.15 -10.77
C ARG A 84 -4.75 -3.44 -10.12
N THR A 85 -5.44 -3.93 -9.09
CA THR A 85 -5.07 -5.19 -8.41
C THR A 85 -5.26 -6.41 -9.31
N THR A 86 -6.30 -6.39 -10.17
CA THR A 86 -6.55 -7.46 -11.12
C THR A 86 -5.46 -7.52 -12.18
N GLU A 87 -5.06 -6.38 -12.75
CA GLU A 87 -3.99 -6.30 -13.75
C GLU A 87 -2.63 -6.73 -13.17
N LEU A 88 -2.31 -6.38 -11.93
CA LEU A 88 -1.05 -6.78 -11.28
C LEU A 88 -0.99 -8.29 -10.93
N ALA A 89 -2.13 -8.97 -10.89
CA ALA A 89 -2.21 -10.39 -10.52
C ALA A 89 -2.32 -11.34 -11.73
N ALA A 90 -2.48 -10.78 -12.95
CA ALA A 90 -2.56 -11.52 -14.21
C ALA A 90 -1.17 -11.93 -14.72
#